data_AF-A0A948BY94-F1
#
_entry.id   AF-A0A948BY94-F1
#
_cell.length_a   1.000
_cell.length_b   1.000
_cell.length_c   1.000
_cell.angle_alpha   90.00
_cell.angle_beta   90.00
_cell.angle_gamma   90.00
#
_symmetry.space_group_name_H-M   'P 1'
#
loop_
_entity.id
_entity.type
_entity.pdbx_description
1 polymer ?
#
loop_
_entity_poly.entity_id
_entity_poly.type
_entity_poly.pdbx_seq_one_letter_code
_entity_poly.pdbx_strand_id
1 'polypeptide(L)'
;MLSGLLFDRIAPMSKPAVSLQPRRCLRARFRGSECLACVEDCPSGALTLNGRTISFAEEKCSGCLRCTAICPNDALTDDLDLEMLLESVTVRRIAVLSCSKGRQSEGKIKIPCLGFLSESLLAAISTLAGGDVLLDVEPCADCVNGHCLPLIKKRLSNIRDRASDHLHVKIRLAFTKDDLPGIDRGTARRFFLKYASEAIVNIPDKTPSAASGQAKLPTRNSLGLQVALGKATEPDEKEFLKSFLYELKISENCDHCPLCSGMCPTGALKRTKTEKSKQLVFINSRCSGCGICVGFCKKNALTLLPGNKRS
;
A
#
# COMPACT_ATOMS: atom_id res chain seq x y z
N MET A 1 17.13 -31.37 27.10
CA MET A 1 16.46 -31.94 25.91
C MET A 1 15.02 -31.48 25.91
N LEU A 2 14.70 -30.38 25.22
CA LEU A 2 13.35 -29.94 24.77
C LEU A 2 13.48 -28.51 24.22
N SER A 3 14.19 -28.35 23.11
CA SER A 3 14.34 -27.08 22.39
C SER A 3 14.40 -27.38 20.90
N GLY A 4 13.25 -27.51 20.26
CA GLY A 4 13.25 -27.92 18.84
C GLY A 4 11.92 -27.95 18.12
N LEU A 5 10.84 -27.39 18.65
CA LEU A 5 9.54 -27.43 17.97
C LEU A 5 8.78 -26.13 18.20
N LEU A 6 8.99 -25.14 17.32
CA LEU A 6 7.99 -24.08 17.03
C LEU A 6 8.31 -23.21 15.80
N PHE A 7 9.41 -23.46 15.06
CA PHE A 7 9.71 -22.70 13.83
C PHE A 7 9.76 -23.53 12.53
N ASP A 8 9.57 -24.85 12.59
CA ASP A 8 9.59 -25.71 11.40
C ASP A 8 8.19 -26.15 10.96
N ARG A 9 7.34 -25.20 10.55
CA ARG A 9 6.21 -25.46 9.63
C ARG A 9 5.83 -24.21 8.84
N ILE A 10 6.73 -23.72 8.00
CA ILE A 10 6.31 -22.98 6.81
C ILE A 10 6.60 -23.88 5.63
N ALA A 11 5.55 -24.55 5.14
CA ALA A 11 5.57 -25.22 3.85
C ALA A 11 6.19 -24.28 2.80
N PRO A 12 6.89 -24.80 1.76
CA PRO A 12 7.40 -23.95 0.68
C PRO A 12 6.25 -23.08 0.20
N MET A 13 6.32 -21.77 0.47
CA MET A 13 5.17 -20.90 0.27
C MET A 13 4.76 -20.99 -1.19
N SER A 14 3.59 -21.59 -1.41
CA SER A 14 2.85 -21.52 -2.65
C SER A 14 2.78 -20.05 -3.05
N LYS A 15 2.95 -19.80 -4.35
CA LYS A 15 2.69 -18.53 -5.02
C LYS A 15 1.75 -17.60 -4.23
N PRO A 16 2.12 -16.33 -3.98
CA PRO A 16 1.29 -15.40 -3.22
C PRO A 16 -0.15 -15.38 -3.76
N ALA A 17 -1.13 -15.63 -2.89
CA ALA A 17 -2.53 -15.70 -3.26
C ALA A 17 -3.02 -14.28 -3.57
N VAL A 18 -3.15 -13.96 -4.85
CA VAL A 18 -3.88 -12.78 -5.29
C VAL A 18 -5.35 -13.15 -5.41
N SER A 19 -6.22 -12.41 -4.74
CA SER A 19 -7.67 -12.62 -4.80
C SER A 19 -8.36 -11.44 -5.47
N LEU A 20 -9.18 -11.72 -6.49
CA LEU A 20 -10.06 -10.73 -7.10
C LEU A 20 -11.35 -10.63 -6.29
N GLN A 21 -11.70 -9.41 -5.90
CA GLN A 21 -12.91 -9.03 -5.19
C GLN A 21 -13.84 -8.26 -6.16
N PRO A 22 -14.74 -8.93 -6.91
CA PRO A 22 -15.50 -8.29 -7.99
C PRO A 22 -16.33 -7.10 -7.51
N ARG A 23 -16.89 -7.17 -6.29
CA ARG A 23 -17.68 -6.09 -5.68
C ARG A 23 -16.88 -4.81 -5.39
N ARG A 24 -15.56 -4.88 -5.38
CA ARG A 24 -14.63 -3.75 -5.23
C ARG A 24 -14.12 -3.23 -6.57
N CYS A 25 -14.19 -4.01 -7.66
CA CYS A 25 -13.77 -3.56 -8.98
C CYS A 25 -14.60 -2.35 -9.45
N LEU A 26 -13.95 -1.26 -9.86
CA LEU A 26 -14.64 -0.03 -10.29
C LEU A 26 -15.58 -0.28 -11.47
N ARG A 27 -15.21 -1.15 -12.42
CA ARG A 27 -16.04 -1.49 -13.58
C ARG A 27 -17.29 -2.30 -13.24
N ALA A 28 -17.22 -3.14 -12.20
CA ALA A 28 -18.37 -3.87 -11.68
C ALA A 28 -19.29 -2.95 -10.86
N ARG A 29 -18.72 -1.97 -10.16
CA ARG A 29 -19.45 -1.01 -9.31
C ARG A 29 -20.11 0.13 -10.09
N PHE A 30 -19.49 0.57 -11.18
CA PHE A 30 -19.94 1.72 -11.94
C PHE A 30 -19.90 1.43 -13.45
N ARG A 31 -21.09 1.49 -14.09
CA ARG A 31 -21.20 1.20 -15.51
C ARG A 31 -20.39 2.17 -16.40
N GLY A 32 -20.19 3.42 -15.97
CA GLY A 32 -19.37 4.37 -16.71
C GLY A 32 -17.87 4.30 -16.40
N SER A 33 -17.40 3.35 -15.58
CA SER A 33 -15.96 3.26 -15.28
C SER A 33 -15.20 2.62 -16.43
N GLU A 34 -14.10 3.26 -16.81
CA GLU A 34 -13.16 2.79 -17.85
C GLU A 34 -11.84 2.24 -17.28
N CYS A 35 -11.76 2.04 -15.95
CA CYS A 35 -10.52 1.63 -15.29
C CYS A 35 -9.91 0.34 -15.86
N LEU A 36 -8.65 0.41 -16.31
CA LEU A 36 -7.86 -0.74 -16.76
C LEU A 36 -6.54 -0.91 -16.00
N ALA A 37 -6.33 -0.15 -14.91
CA ALA A 37 -5.06 -0.03 -14.20
C ALA A 37 -4.37 -1.37 -13.89
N CYS A 38 -5.11 -2.38 -13.39
CA CYS A 38 -4.52 -3.67 -13.07
C CYS A 38 -4.27 -4.56 -14.30
N VAL A 39 -5.01 -4.38 -15.39
CA VAL A 39 -4.82 -5.09 -16.66
C VAL A 39 -3.57 -4.54 -17.36
N GLU A 40 -3.47 -3.22 -17.47
CA GLU A 40 -2.34 -2.52 -18.08
C GLU A 40 -1.03 -2.74 -17.31
N ASP A 41 -1.10 -2.84 -15.97
CA ASP A 41 0.08 -3.08 -15.13
C ASP A 41 0.44 -4.57 -14.97
N CYS A 42 -0.33 -5.52 -15.55
CA CYS A 42 -0.09 -6.95 -15.40
C CYS A 42 0.87 -7.50 -16.48
N PRO A 43 2.15 -7.79 -16.14
CA PRO A 43 3.14 -8.22 -17.14
C PRO A 43 2.93 -9.65 -17.62
N SER A 44 2.27 -10.51 -16.84
CA SER A 44 2.02 -11.90 -17.20
C SER A 44 0.72 -12.12 -17.97
N GLY A 45 -0.08 -11.06 -18.18
CA GLY A 45 -1.40 -11.17 -18.81
C GLY A 45 -2.41 -12.01 -18.00
N ALA A 46 -2.18 -12.18 -16.69
CA ALA A 46 -3.10 -12.90 -15.81
C ALA A 46 -4.42 -12.15 -15.56
N LEU A 47 -4.44 -10.84 -15.77
CA LEU A 47 -5.65 -10.00 -15.64
C LEU A 47 -6.05 -9.51 -17.03
N THR A 48 -7.29 -9.76 -17.42
CA THR A 48 -7.84 -9.38 -18.72
C THR A 48 -9.22 -8.76 -18.58
N LEU A 49 -9.62 -7.94 -19.56
CA LEU A 49 -10.99 -7.43 -19.65
C LEU A 49 -11.87 -8.49 -20.31
N ASN A 50 -12.93 -8.91 -19.62
CA ASN A 50 -13.99 -9.76 -20.16
C ASN A 50 -15.32 -9.00 -20.13
N GLY A 51 -15.70 -8.46 -21.29
CA GLY A 51 -16.81 -7.52 -21.42
C GLY A 51 -16.58 -6.30 -20.54
N ARG A 52 -17.28 -6.24 -19.41
CA ARG A 52 -17.22 -5.11 -18.46
C ARG A 52 -16.50 -5.42 -17.16
N THR A 53 -16.12 -6.67 -16.91
CA THR A 53 -15.45 -7.08 -15.67
C THR A 53 -14.03 -7.54 -15.95
N ILE A 54 -13.24 -7.63 -14.90
CA ILE A 54 -11.91 -8.21 -14.99
C ILE A 54 -12.00 -9.71 -14.76
N SER A 55 -11.34 -10.48 -15.62
CA SER A 55 -11.10 -11.91 -15.44
C SER A 55 -9.68 -12.12 -14.91
N PHE A 56 -9.52 -13.10 -14.02
CA PHE A 56 -8.24 -13.46 -13.41
C PHE A 56 -7.90 -14.92 -13.72
N ALA A 57 -6.84 -15.11 -14.51
CA ALA A 57 -6.24 -16.39 -14.85
C ALA A 57 -5.13 -16.70 -13.85
N GLU A 58 -5.50 -17.38 -12.75
CA GLU A 58 -4.60 -17.61 -11.62
C GLU A 58 -3.33 -18.32 -12.07
N GLU A 59 -3.41 -19.30 -12.96
CA GLU A 59 -2.29 -20.09 -13.49
C GLU A 59 -1.21 -19.21 -14.15
N LYS A 60 -1.60 -18.09 -14.79
CA LYS A 60 -0.67 -17.14 -15.44
C LYS A 60 -0.06 -16.14 -14.46
N CYS A 61 -0.57 -16.01 -13.24
CA CYS A 61 -0.07 -15.04 -12.28
C CYS A 61 1.37 -15.37 -11.84
N SER A 62 2.24 -14.39 -11.70
CA SER A 62 3.61 -14.62 -11.20
C SER A 62 3.76 -14.29 -9.70
N GLY A 63 2.69 -13.78 -9.07
CA GLY A 63 2.72 -13.32 -7.68
C GLY A 63 3.52 -12.03 -7.46
N CYS A 64 3.68 -11.18 -8.50
CA CYS A 64 4.44 -9.94 -8.41
C CYS A 64 3.75 -8.82 -7.60
N LEU A 65 2.44 -8.95 -7.36
CA LEU A 65 1.60 -8.02 -6.60
C LEU A 65 1.53 -6.57 -7.12
N ARG A 66 2.00 -6.32 -8.34
CA ARG A 66 1.82 -5.04 -9.04
C ARG A 66 0.37 -4.58 -9.10
N CYS A 67 -0.54 -5.53 -9.36
CA CYS A 67 -1.97 -5.25 -9.41
C CYS A 67 -2.57 -4.78 -8.08
N THR A 68 -2.05 -5.24 -6.93
CA THR A 68 -2.51 -4.81 -5.61
C THR A 68 -1.95 -3.43 -5.28
N ALA A 69 -0.76 -3.09 -5.78
CA ALA A 69 -0.17 -1.76 -5.65
C ALA A 69 -0.91 -0.68 -6.47
N ILE A 70 -1.36 -1.02 -7.69
CA ILE A 70 -1.97 -0.05 -8.61
C ILE A 70 -3.50 0.04 -8.49
N CYS A 71 -4.16 -0.94 -7.85
CA CYS A 71 -5.62 -0.93 -7.76
C CYS A 71 -6.10 0.20 -6.85
N PRO A 72 -6.90 1.18 -7.35
CA PRO A 72 -7.37 2.31 -6.55
C PRO A 72 -8.55 1.95 -5.63
N ASN A 73 -8.92 0.68 -5.49
CA ASN A 73 -10.07 0.29 -4.66
C ASN A 73 -9.93 -1.10 -4.04
N ASP A 74 -8.70 -1.62 -3.94
CA ASP A 74 -8.38 -2.95 -3.40
C ASP A 74 -9.30 -4.06 -3.94
N ALA A 75 -9.56 -4.02 -5.26
CA ALA A 75 -10.24 -5.10 -5.96
C ALA A 75 -9.34 -6.32 -6.11
N LEU A 76 -8.03 -6.15 -6.00
CA LEU A 76 -7.04 -7.22 -5.97
C LEU A 76 -6.39 -7.17 -4.59
N THR A 77 -6.51 -8.24 -3.82
CA THR A 77 -5.99 -8.35 -2.45
C THR A 77 -4.97 -9.49 -2.35
N ASP A 78 -4.21 -9.47 -1.27
CA ASP A 78 -3.28 -10.52 -0.87
C ASP A 78 -3.25 -10.59 0.67
N ASP A 79 -2.62 -11.61 1.22
CA ASP A 79 -2.62 -11.90 2.66
C ASP A 79 -1.56 -11.12 3.46
N LEU A 80 -0.92 -10.11 2.87
CA LEU A 80 0.06 -9.29 3.58
C LEU A 80 -0.64 -8.40 4.62
N ASP A 81 -0.22 -8.56 5.88
CA ASP A 81 -0.54 -7.63 6.96
C ASP A 81 0.29 -6.35 6.82
N LEU A 82 -0.35 -5.28 6.35
CA LEU A 82 0.29 -3.98 6.15
C LEU A 82 0.66 -3.33 7.49
N GLU A 83 -0.17 -3.45 8.53
CA GLU A 83 0.10 -2.79 9.81
C GLU A 83 1.34 -3.40 10.46
N MET A 84 1.42 -4.73 10.50
CA MET A 84 2.59 -5.45 11.00
C MET A 84 3.87 -5.11 10.22
N LEU A 85 3.78 -4.92 8.90
CA LEU A 85 4.91 -4.45 8.07
C LEU A 85 5.36 -3.05 8.50
N LEU A 86 4.44 -2.10 8.64
CA LEU A 86 4.74 -0.72 9.01
C LEU A 86 5.33 -0.62 10.42
N GLU A 87 4.84 -1.42 11.36
CA GLU A 87 5.41 -1.53 12.70
C GLU A 87 6.83 -2.10 12.66
N SER A 88 7.04 -3.15 11.87
CA SER A 88 8.35 -3.79 11.72
C SER A 88 9.43 -2.84 11.19
N VAL A 89 9.11 -1.93 10.27
CA VAL A 89 10.09 -0.94 9.79
C VAL A 89 10.35 0.17 10.82
N THR A 90 9.37 0.49 11.66
CA THR A 90 9.47 1.58 12.65
C THR A 90 10.46 1.24 13.76
N VAL A 91 10.47 -0.01 14.24
CA VAL A 91 11.27 -0.44 15.41
C VAL A 91 12.73 -0.80 15.09
N ARG A 92 13.18 -0.66 13.85
CA ARG A 92 14.53 -1.07 13.41
C ARG A 92 15.37 0.15 12.99
N ARG A 93 16.62 0.21 13.45
CA ARG A 93 17.61 1.17 12.97
C ARG A 93 17.98 0.94 11.50
N ILE A 94 18.03 -0.32 11.08
CA ILE A 94 18.15 -0.71 9.68
C ILE A 94 17.12 -1.81 9.41
N ALA A 95 16.14 -1.53 8.55
CA ALA A 95 15.12 -2.47 8.14
C ALA A 95 15.46 -3.04 6.77
N VAL A 96 15.52 -4.37 6.63
CA VAL A 96 15.77 -5.03 5.33
C VAL A 96 14.48 -5.69 4.86
N LEU A 97 13.86 -5.20 3.80
CA LEU A 97 12.70 -5.83 3.17
C LEU A 97 13.19 -6.79 2.08
N SER A 98 12.79 -8.06 2.18
CA SER A 98 13.21 -9.11 1.26
C SER A 98 12.03 -9.92 0.79
N CYS A 99 11.99 -10.22 -0.51
CA CYS A 99 10.90 -10.99 -1.09
C CYS A 99 10.94 -12.48 -0.69
N SER A 100 9.88 -13.21 -1.03
CA SER A 100 9.76 -14.66 -0.81
C SER A 100 10.87 -15.48 -1.49
N LYS A 101 11.45 -14.99 -2.59
CA LYS A 101 12.60 -15.60 -3.28
C LYS A 101 13.96 -15.24 -2.68
N GLY A 102 14.02 -14.21 -1.85
CA GLY A 102 15.25 -13.82 -1.17
C GLY A 102 15.65 -14.86 -0.13
N ARG A 103 16.96 -15.05 0.05
CA ARG A 103 17.50 -15.98 1.05
C ARG A 103 16.86 -15.72 2.42
N GLN A 104 16.46 -16.78 3.10
CA GLN A 104 16.03 -16.70 4.49
C GLN A 104 17.25 -16.35 5.33
N SER A 105 17.18 -15.22 6.03
CA SER A 105 18.18 -14.84 7.02
C SER A 105 17.48 -14.11 8.16
N GLU A 106 17.98 -14.33 9.36
CA GLU A 106 17.53 -13.66 10.57
C GLU A 106 17.56 -12.13 10.38
N GLY A 107 16.54 -11.43 10.87
CA GLY A 107 16.46 -9.95 10.80
C GLY A 107 15.84 -9.35 9.53
N LYS A 108 15.64 -10.11 8.44
CA LYS A 108 14.92 -9.62 7.25
C LYS A 108 13.40 -9.61 7.46
N ILE A 109 12.74 -8.54 7.06
CA ILE A 109 11.27 -8.44 6.99
C ILE A 109 10.83 -9.09 5.67
N LYS A 110 10.06 -10.17 5.76
CA LYS A 110 9.58 -10.90 4.58
C LYS A 110 8.32 -10.28 4.00
N ILE A 111 8.32 -10.13 2.68
CA ILE A 111 7.19 -9.66 1.86
C ILE A 111 7.05 -10.60 0.65
N PRO A 112 5.88 -10.69 -0.01
CA PRO A 112 5.71 -11.62 -1.13
C PRO A 112 6.61 -11.28 -2.34
N CYS A 113 6.56 -10.03 -2.80
CA CYS A 113 7.36 -9.51 -3.90
C CYS A 113 7.43 -7.98 -3.80
N LEU A 114 8.59 -7.36 -4.06
CA LEU A 114 8.74 -5.89 -4.02
C LEU A 114 7.73 -5.14 -4.91
N GLY A 115 7.16 -5.77 -5.95
CA GLY A 115 6.17 -5.14 -6.83
C GLY A 115 4.91 -4.61 -6.12
N PHE A 116 4.59 -5.09 -4.91
CA PHE A 116 3.50 -4.59 -4.09
C PHE A 116 3.72 -3.15 -3.55
N LEU A 117 4.97 -2.68 -3.52
CA LEU A 117 5.34 -1.39 -2.94
C LEU A 117 4.97 -0.23 -3.87
N SER A 118 3.80 0.38 -3.67
CA SER A 118 3.40 1.62 -4.36
C SER A 118 4.24 2.83 -3.92
N GLU A 119 4.18 3.93 -4.69
CA GLU A 119 4.89 5.17 -4.31
C GLU A 119 4.42 5.71 -2.96
N SER A 120 3.11 5.74 -2.73
CA SER A 120 2.50 6.15 -1.46
C SER A 120 2.96 5.30 -0.29
N LEU A 121 3.08 3.98 -0.49
CA LEU A 121 3.55 3.07 0.55
C LEU A 121 5.06 3.22 0.80
N LEU A 122 5.88 3.41 -0.25
CA LEU A 122 7.31 3.69 -0.10
C LEU A 122 7.54 5.02 0.65
N ALA A 123 6.76 6.05 0.34
CA ALA A 123 6.80 7.32 1.07
C ALA A 123 6.44 7.12 2.55
N ALA A 124 5.35 6.40 2.83
CA ALA A 124 4.95 6.07 4.21
C ALA A 124 6.03 5.28 4.96
N ILE A 125 6.62 4.25 4.34
CA ILE A 125 7.72 3.46 4.92
C ILE A 125 8.93 4.35 5.20
N SER A 126 9.31 5.22 4.26
CA SER A 126 10.46 6.13 4.42
C SER A 126 10.28 7.08 5.60
N THR A 127 9.08 7.64 5.78
CA THR A 127 8.77 8.53 6.91
C THR A 127 8.76 7.76 8.23
N LEU A 128 8.10 6.60 8.27
CA LEU A 128 7.92 5.81 9.49
C LEU A 128 9.20 5.09 9.97
N ALA A 129 10.15 4.82 9.09
CA ALA A 129 11.31 4.02 9.42
C ALA A 129 12.17 4.68 10.52
N GLY A 130 12.55 3.87 11.52
CA GLY A 130 13.45 4.26 12.61
C GLY A 130 14.90 4.51 12.17
N GLY A 131 15.22 4.23 10.91
CA GLY A 131 16.49 4.53 10.26
C GLY A 131 16.47 4.11 8.79
N ASP A 132 17.56 3.53 8.29
CA ASP A 132 17.67 3.12 6.88
C ASP A 132 16.77 1.93 6.55
N VAL A 133 16.21 1.95 5.34
CA VAL A 133 15.45 0.83 4.77
C VAL A 133 16.16 0.33 3.52
N LEU A 134 16.56 -0.93 3.54
CA LEU A 134 17.16 -1.61 2.41
C LEU A 134 16.14 -2.52 1.74
N LEU A 135 15.95 -2.34 0.43
CA LEU A 135 15.21 -3.29 -0.40
C LEU A 135 16.21 -4.29 -0.98
N ASP A 136 16.12 -5.54 -0.52
CA ASP A 136 16.93 -6.66 -1.00
C ASP A 136 16.49 -7.05 -2.41
N VAL A 137 17.27 -6.61 -3.40
CA VAL A 137 17.02 -6.83 -4.83
C VAL A 137 18.02 -7.78 -5.47
N GLU A 138 18.97 -8.34 -4.72
CA GLU A 138 19.86 -9.43 -5.16
C GLU A 138 19.08 -10.54 -5.89
N PRO A 139 17.94 -11.04 -5.38
CA PRO A 139 17.21 -12.12 -6.04
C PRO A 139 16.55 -11.71 -7.36
N CYS A 140 16.42 -10.41 -7.65
CA CYS A 140 15.69 -9.93 -8.82
C CYS A 140 16.42 -10.15 -10.15
N ALA A 141 17.74 -10.38 -10.13
CA ALA A 141 18.55 -10.58 -11.34
C ALA A 141 18.04 -11.77 -12.19
N ASP A 142 17.73 -12.90 -11.53
CA ASP A 142 17.32 -14.15 -12.18
C ASP A 142 15.86 -14.55 -11.89
N CYS A 143 15.04 -13.60 -11.43
CA CYS A 143 13.67 -13.86 -11.02
C CYS A 143 12.67 -13.62 -12.16
N VAL A 144 11.63 -14.46 -12.26
CA VAL A 144 10.47 -14.22 -13.14
C VAL A 144 9.78 -12.86 -12.86
N ASN A 145 9.92 -12.35 -11.64
CA ASN A 145 9.44 -11.03 -11.21
C ASN A 145 10.52 -9.93 -11.30
N GLY A 146 11.64 -10.16 -11.99
CA GLY A 146 12.71 -9.18 -12.20
C GLY A 146 12.22 -7.89 -12.89
N HIS A 147 11.14 -7.97 -13.66
CA HIS A 147 10.42 -6.83 -14.23
C HIS A 147 9.92 -5.81 -13.18
N CYS A 148 9.81 -6.19 -11.90
CA CYS A 148 9.48 -5.27 -10.82
C CYS A 148 10.63 -4.32 -10.47
N LEU A 149 11.89 -4.69 -10.72
CA LEU A 149 13.04 -3.88 -10.32
C LEU A 149 13.09 -2.52 -11.05
N PRO A 150 12.92 -2.43 -12.38
CA PRO A 150 12.79 -1.14 -13.07
C PRO A 150 11.65 -0.28 -12.53
N LEU A 151 10.50 -0.90 -12.23
CA LEU A 151 9.35 -0.20 -11.64
C LEU A 151 9.67 0.37 -10.25
N ILE A 152 10.34 -0.39 -9.39
CA ILE A 152 10.75 0.06 -8.06
C ILE A 152 11.78 1.19 -8.16
N LYS A 153 12.76 1.09 -9.06
CA LYS A 153 13.70 2.19 -9.35
C LYS A 153 12.96 3.46 -9.75
N LYS A 154 11.98 3.37 -10.66
CA LYS A 154 11.14 4.50 -11.07
C LYS A 154 10.34 5.09 -9.92
N ARG A 155 9.69 4.26 -9.10
CA ARG A 155 8.93 4.71 -7.91
C ARG A 155 9.84 5.41 -6.91
N LEU A 156 11.04 4.87 -6.65
CA LEU A 156 12.04 5.51 -5.76
C LEU A 156 12.54 6.85 -6.32
N SER A 157 12.72 6.97 -7.64
CA SER A 157 13.02 8.27 -8.26
C SER A 157 11.87 9.25 -8.04
N ASN A 158 10.63 8.84 -8.33
CA ASN A 158 9.46 9.70 -8.20
C ASN A 158 9.24 10.21 -6.76
N ILE A 159 9.50 9.39 -5.74
CA ILE A 159 9.40 9.87 -4.35
C ILE A 159 10.57 10.78 -3.97
N ARG A 160 11.77 10.57 -4.53
CA ARG A 160 12.90 11.49 -4.30
C ARG A 160 12.65 12.85 -4.94
N ASP A 161 12.09 12.89 -6.15
CA ASP A 161 11.68 14.13 -6.82
C ASP A 161 10.62 14.93 -6.04
N ARG A 162 9.87 14.27 -5.15
CA ARG A 162 8.82 14.89 -4.32
C ARG A 162 9.35 15.34 -2.96
N ALA A 163 10.47 14.80 -2.51
CA ALA A 163 11.07 15.14 -1.23
C ALA A 163 11.74 16.52 -1.32
N SER A 164 11.75 17.24 -0.20
CA SER A 164 12.50 18.49 -0.09
C SER A 164 13.99 18.21 0.06
N ASP A 165 14.84 19.21 -0.18
CA ASP A 165 16.28 19.12 0.09
C ASP A 165 16.58 18.81 1.58
N HIS A 166 15.65 19.12 2.47
CA HIS A 166 15.75 18.88 3.92
C HIS A 166 15.18 17.52 4.35
N LEU A 167 14.51 16.79 3.45
CA LEU A 167 13.89 15.50 3.75
C LEU A 167 14.60 14.36 3.01
N HIS A 168 15.39 13.59 3.75
CA HIS A 168 16.07 12.42 3.18
C HIS A 168 15.13 11.21 3.04
N VAL A 169 14.98 10.70 1.82
CA VAL A 169 14.32 9.41 1.56
C VAL A 169 15.22 8.28 2.05
N LYS A 170 14.83 7.61 3.14
CA LYS A 170 15.62 6.60 3.86
C LYS A 170 15.71 5.24 3.15
N ILE A 171 15.28 5.14 1.89
CA ILE A 171 15.17 3.86 1.16
C ILE A 171 16.29 3.72 0.13
N ARG A 172 17.04 2.62 0.23
CA ARG A 172 18.13 2.24 -0.69
C ARG A 172 17.93 0.81 -1.22
N LEU A 173 18.52 0.53 -2.37
CA LEU A 173 18.52 -0.81 -2.97
C LEU A 173 19.80 -1.54 -2.58
N ALA A 174 19.68 -2.79 -2.17
CA ALA A 174 20.81 -3.69 -1.89
C ALA A 174 20.88 -4.76 -2.99
N PHE A 175 21.92 -4.71 -3.81
CA PHE A 175 22.10 -5.58 -4.98
C PHE A 175 22.93 -6.82 -4.66
N THR A 176 23.77 -6.72 -3.64
CA THR A 176 24.65 -7.78 -3.18
C THR A 176 24.46 -8.01 -1.69
N LYS A 177 25.05 -9.10 -1.17
CA LYS A 177 25.06 -9.34 0.28
C LYS A 177 25.87 -8.29 1.04
N ASP A 178 26.89 -7.74 0.40
CA ASP A 178 27.81 -6.79 1.04
C ASP A 178 27.13 -5.43 1.24
N ASP A 179 26.06 -5.15 0.48
CA ASP A 179 25.18 -3.99 0.69
C ASP A 179 24.27 -4.13 1.92
N LEU A 180 24.09 -5.36 2.44
CA LEU A 180 23.28 -5.62 3.62
C LEU A 180 24.17 -5.47 4.87
N PRO A 181 23.66 -4.88 5.97
CA PRO A 181 24.42 -4.80 7.21
C PRO A 181 24.87 -6.21 7.59
N GLY A 182 26.14 -6.37 7.99
CA GLY A 182 26.66 -7.64 8.48
C GLY A 182 25.78 -8.13 9.62
N ILE A 183 24.88 -9.07 9.32
CA ILE A 183 24.01 -9.69 10.31
C ILE A 183 24.88 -10.68 11.07
N ASP A 184 25.69 -10.15 11.99
CA ASP A 184 26.56 -10.96 12.83
C ASP A 184 25.70 -11.83 13.74
N ARG A 185 25.81 -13.14 13.55
CA ARG A 185 25.07 -14.18 14.30
C ARG A 185 25.34 -14.10 15.81
N GLY A 186 26.40 -13.41 16.24
CA GLY A 186 26.80 -13.26 17.65
C GLY A 186 26.06 -12.17 18.44
N THR A 187 25.29 -11.30 17.79
CA THR A 187 24.71 -10.11 18.45
C THR A 187 23.18 -10.13 18.52
N ALA A 188 22.51 -10.95 17.69
CA ALA A 188 21.06 -11.16 17.76
C ALA A 188 20.61 -11.68 19.14
N ARG A 189 21.43 -12.49 19.82
CA ARG A 189 21.15 -13.02 21.16
C ARG A 189 21.31 -12.00 22.29
N ARG A 190 22.09 -10.93 22.12
CA ARG A 190 22.28 -9.90 23.16
C ARG A 190 21.32 -8.72 23.02
N PHE A 191 20.76 -8.49 21.83
CA PHE A 191 19.79 -7.42 21.61
C PHE A 191 18.35 -7.77 22.02
N PHE A 192 18.00 -9.06 22.08
CA PHE A 192 16.67 -9.50 22.54
C PHE A 192 16.47 -9.44 24.06
N LEU A 193 17.54 -9.53 24.86
CA LEU A 193 17.43 -9.65 26.33
C LEU A 193 17.09 -8.34 27.06
N LYS A 194 17.10 -7.18 26.39
CA LYS A 194 16.74 -5.90 27.03
C LYS A 194 15.29 -5.46 26.82
N TYR A 195 14.55 -6.11 25.91
CA TYR A 195 13.16 -5.77 25.59
C TYR A 195 12.20 -6.98 25.63
N ALA A 196 12.67 -8.15 26.10
CA ALA A 196 11.84 -9.33 26.26
C ALA A 196 10.99 -9.35 27.55
N SER A 197 11.06 -8.31 28.39
CA SER A 197 10.25 -8.24 29.63
C SER A 197 8.94 -7.46 29.51
N GLU A 198 8.65 -6.82 28.38
CA GLU A 198 7.44 -6.01 28.20
C GLU A 198 6.84 -6.17 26.79
N ALA A 199 6.29 -7.35 26.49
CA ALA A 199 5.18 -7.52 25.54
C ALA A 199 4.79 -9.01 25.43
N ILE A 200 4.29 -9.60 26.51
CA ILE A 200 3.29 -10.67 26.37
C ILE A 200 1.94 -9.95 26.38
N VAL A 201 1.51 -9.51 25.21
CA VAL A 201 0.12 -9.09 25.00
C VAL A 201 -0.56 -10.26 24.32
N ASN A 202 -1.41 -10.97 25.06
CA ASN A 202 -2.35 -11.91 24.47
C ASN A 202 -3.23 -11.14 23.46
N ILE A 203 -3.06 -11.42 22.17
CA ILE A 203 -3.94 -10.91 21.12
C ILE A 203 -5.19 -11.80 21.11
N PRO A 204 -6.38 -11.27 21.43
CA PRO A 204 -7.60 -12.06 21.34
C PRO A 204 -7.89 -12.36 19.87
N ASP A 205 -8.18 -13.63 19.62
CA ASP A 205 -8.55 -14.20 18.34
C ASP A 205 -9.87 -13.55 17.86
N LYS A 206 -9.76 -12.47 17.06
CA LYS A 206 -10.93 -11.85 16.42
C LYS A 206 -11.07 -12.41 15.03
N THR A 207 -11.80 -13.53 14.95
CA THR A 207 -12.58 -13.86 13.76
C THR A 207 -13.48 -12.65 13.43
N PRO A 208 -13.47 -12.12 12.19
CA PRO A 208 -14.36 -11.02 11.84
C PRO A 208 -15.80 -11.55 11.83
N SER A 209 -16.53 -11.23 12.90
CA SER A 209 -17.98 -11.37 12.96
C SER A 209 -18.62 -10.50 11.87
N ALA A 210 -19.41 -11.15 11.02
CA ALA A 210 -20.25 -10.52 10.02
C ALA A 210 -21.32 -9.66 10.72
N ALA A 211 -21.04 -8.36 10.88
CA ALA A 211 -22.03 -7.38 11.30
C ALA A 211 -22.44 -6.48 10.13
N SER A 212 -23.75 -6.41 9.92
CA SER A 212 -24.50 -5.57 8.99
C SER A 212 -24.07 -4.09 9.00
N GLY A 213 -23.81 -3.55 7.81
CA GLY A 213 -23.41 -2.15 7.58
C GLY A 213 -21.90 -2.01 7.38
N GLN A 214 -21.38 -2.46 6.22
CA GLN A 214 -19.94 -2.46 5.94
C GLN A 214 -19.34 -1.06 6.10
N ALA A 215 -18.50 -0.89 7.13
CA ALA A 215 -17.69 0.31 7.29
C ALA A 215 -16.87 0.53 6.01
N LYS A 216 -16.93 1.74 5.44
CA LYS A 216 -16.09 2.14 4.31
C LYS A 216 -14.64 2.18 4.81
N LEU A 217 -13.85 1.14 4.56
CA LEU A 217 -12.43 1.10 4.95
C LEU A 217 -11.57 1.85 3.91
N PRO A 218 -10.49 2.51 4.32
CA PRO A 218 -9.52 3.06 3.37
C PRO A 218 -8.86 1.93 2.58
N THR A 219 -8.48 2.22 1.33
CA THR A 219 -7.63 1.31 0.55
C THR A 219 -6.24 1.17 1.17
N ARG A 220 -5.51 0.10 0.86
CA ARG A 220 -4.14 -0.14 1.32
C ARG A 220 -3.22 1.07 1.13
N ASN A 221 -3.22 1.66 -0.07
CA ASN A 221 -2.40 2.83 -0.38
C ASN A 221 -2.78 4.05 0.50
N SER A 222 -4.08 4.28 0.71
CA SER A 222 -4.53 5.35 1.59
C SER A 222 -4.30 5.07 3.07
N LEU A 223 -4.30 3.80 3.50
CA LEU A 223 -4.03 3.40 4.88
C LEU A 223 -2.58 3.70 5.26
N GLY A 224 -1.61 3.32 4.41
CA GLY A 224 -0.20 3.61 4.66
C GLY A 224 0.08 5.11 4.85
N LEU A 225 -0.48 5.95 3.97
CA LEU A 225 -0.38 7.40 4.12
C LEU A 225 -1.08 7.94 5.38
N GLN A 226 -2.26 7.41 5.74
CA GLN A 226 -2.95 7.82 6.97
C GLN A 226 -2.13 7.51 8.23
N VAL A 227 -1.56 6.31 8.31
CA VAL A 227 -0.70 5.91 9.43
C VAL A 227 0.54 6.81 9.50
N ALA A 228 1.20 7.05 8.37
CA ALA A 228 2.38 7.91 8.31
C ALA A 228 2.06 9.37 8.68
N LEU A 229 0.96 9.94 8.16
CA LEU A 229 0.53 11.30 8.49
C LEU A 229 0.19 11.47 9.98
N GLY A 230 -0.38 10.44 10.61
CA GLY A 230 -0.69 10.45 12.04
C GLY A 230 0.55 10.37 12.94
N LYS A 231 1.66 9.83 12.44
CA LYS A 231 2.93 9.66 13.18
C LYS A 231 4.00 10.69 12.82
N ALA A 232 3.90 11.34 11.66
CA ALA A 232 4.85 12.35 11.21
C ALA A 232 4.91 13.52 12.21
N THR A 233 6.10 13.84 12.69
CA THR A 233 6.31 14.93 13.65
C THR A 233 6.72 16.20 12.92
N GLU A 234 7.53 16.07 11.87
CA GLU A 234 8.14 17.20 11.18
C GLU A 234 7.23 17.82 10.10
N PRO A 235 7.28 19.16 9.89
CA PRO A 235 6.51 19.83 8.83
C PRO A 235 6.83 19.29 7.43
N ASP A 236 8.11 19.08 7.12
CA ASP A 236 8.55 18.58 5.81
C ASP A 236 8.07 17.14 5.54
N GLU A 237 8.02 16.28 6.57
CA GLU A 237 7.45 14.93 6.45
C GLU A 237 5.96 14.99 6.10
N LYS A 238 5.21 15.88 6.79
CA LYS A 238 3.78 16.07 6.53
C LYS A 238 3.53 16.58 5.12
N GLU A 239 4.32 17.54 4.65
CA GLU A 239 4.17 18.07 3.31
C GLU A 239 4.54 17.05 2.24
N PHE A 240 5.63 16.31 2.45
CA PHE A 240 6.02 15.20 1.58
C PHE A 240 4.91 14.15 1.46
N LEU A 241 4.34 13.70 2.58
CA LEU A 241 3.23 12.75 2.57
C LEU A 241 1.95 13.33 1.92
N LYS A 242 1.64 14.61 2.18
CA LYS A 242 0.51 15.31 1.54
C LYS A 242 0.66 15.41 0.04
N SER A 243 1.90 15.45 -0.49
CA SER A 243 2.15 15.45 -1.93
C SER A 243 1.60 14.21 -2.66
N PHE A 244 1.30 13.12 -1.94
CA PHE A 244 0.69 11.91 -2.49
C PHE A 244 -0.83 11.85 -2.35
N LEU A 245 -1.44 12.81 -1.65
CA LEU A 245 -2.90 12.88 -1.48
C LEU A 245 -3.56 13.52 -2.69
N TYR A 246 -4.68 12.94 -3.11
CA TYR A 246 -5.50 13.53 -4.16
C TYR A 246 -6.24 14.76 -3.67
N GLU A 247 -6.40 15.74 -4.55
CA GLU A 247 -7.25 16.90 -4.33
C GLU A 247 -8.54 16.78 -5.14
N LEU A 248 -9.63 17.32 -4.60
CA LEU A 248 -10.91 17.38 -5.30
C LEU A 248 -11.35 18.85 -5.38
N LYS A 249 -11.30 19.42 -6.59
CA LYS A 249 -11.88 20.74 -6.86
C LYS A 249 -13.38 20.59 -7.09
N ILE A 250 -14.16 21.44 -6.42
CA ILE A 250 -15.62 21.49 -6.51
C ILE A 250 -15.99 22.88 -7.04
N SER A 251 -16.57 22.95 -8.24
CA SER A 251 -17.00 24.23 -8.84
C SER A 251 -18.35 24.69 -8.30
N GLU A 252 -18.71 25.93 -8.59
CA GLU A 252 -20.02 26.54 -8.31
C GLU A 252 -21.22 25.82 -8.95
N ASN A 253 -21.01 25.04 -10.03
CA ASN A 253 -22.07 24.21 -10.64
C ASN A 253 -22.57 23.07 -9.74
N CYS A 254 -21.94 22.84 -8.58
CA CYS A 254 -22.32 21.80 -7.64
C CYS A 254 -23.64 22.15 -6.94
N ASP A 255 -24.66 21.31 -7.12
CA ASP A 255 -25.97 21.45 -6.47
C ASP A 255 -26.09 20.68 -5.14
N HIS A 256 -24.96 20.15 -4.63
CA HIS A 256 -24.90 19.34 -3.41
C HIS A 256 -25.86 18.14 -3.41
N CYS A 257 -26.14 17.52 -4.56
CA CYS A 257 -26.83 16.24 -4.65
C CYS A 257 -26.04 15.10 -3.96
N PRO A 258 -26.68 13.99 -3.55
CA PRO A 258 -26.01 12.95 -2.77
C PRO A 258 -25.20 11.95 -3.60
N LEU A 259 -25.24 12.00 -4.94
CA LEU A 259 -24.74 10.92 -5.80
C LEU A 259 -23.23 10.63 -5.61
N CYS A 260 -22.38 11.65 -5.68
CA CYS A 260 -20.93 11.49 -5.59
C CYS A 260 -20.46 11.00 -4.21
N SER A 261 -21.08 11.51 -3.13
CA SER A 261 -20.79 11.08 -1.76
C SER A 261 -21.32 9.66 -1.46
N GLY A 262 -22.48 9.31 -2.01
CA GLY A 262 -23.05 7.96 -1.92
C GLY A 262 -22.15 6.92 -2.59
N MET A 263 -21.66 7.21 -3.79
CA MET A 263 -20.84 6.27 -4.58
C MET A 263 -19.37 6.18 -4.16
N CYS A 264 -18.86 7.14 -3.38
CA CYS A 264 -17.48 7.12 -2.91
C CYS A 264 -17.21 5.86 -2.06
N PRO A 265 -16.36 4.92 -2.53
CA PRO A 265 -16.18 3.63 -1.88
C PRO A 265 -15.44 3.72 -0.54
N THR A 266 -14.49 4.66 -0.41
CA THR A 266 -13.69 4.87 0.80
C THR A 266 -14.33 5.85 1.79
N GLY A 267 -15.40 6.53 1.39
CA GLY A 267 -16.03 7.60 2.17
C GLY A 267 -15.18 8.87 2.26
N ALA A 268 -14.24 9.07 1.33
CA ALA A 268 -13.47 10.31 1.20
C ALA A 268 -14.36 11.52 0.90
N LEU A 269 -15.46 11.35 0.18
CA LEU A 269 -16.42 12.42 -0.07
C LEU A 269 -17.68 12.16 0.75
N LYS A 270 -17.98 13.07 1.68
CA LYS A 270 -19.15 13.04 2.55
C LYS A 270 -20.06 14.22 2.25
N ARG A 271 -21.35 14.04 2.48
CA ARG A 271 -22.33 15.13 2.43
C ARG A 271 -22.80 15.41 3.85
N THR A 272 -22.65 16.65 4.28
CA THR A 272 -23.11 17.13 5.58
C THR A 272 -24.30 18.06 5.38
N LYS A 273 -25.17 18.12 6.38
CA LYS A 273 -26.30 19.04 6.45
C LYS A 273 -26.09 19.92 7.68
N THR A 274 -26.01 21.22 7.49
CA THR A 274 -26.15 22.20 8.57
C THR A 274 -27.61 22.67 8.61
N GLU A 275 -27.98 23.46 9.63
CA GLU A 275 -29.33 24.05 9.71
C GLU A 275 -29.68 24.92 8.48
N LYS A 276 -28.66 25.53 7.83
CA LYS A 276 -28.84 26.51 6.75
C LYS A 276 -28.41 26.02 5.36
N SER A 277 -27.58 24.97 5.24
CA SER A 277 -27.08 24.51 3.93
C SER A 277 -26.65 23.05 3.90
N LYS A 278 -26.50 22.51 2.68
CA LYS A 278 -25.86 21.22 2.41
C LYS A 278 -24.45 21.50 1.91
N GLN A 279 -23.47 20.71 2.38
CA GLN A 279 -22.09 20.86 1.94
C GLN A 279 -21.49 19.49 1.60
N LEU A 280 -20.51 19.50 0.70
CA LEU A 280 -19.65 18.35 0.46
C LEU A 280 -18.35 18.55 1.23
N VAL A 281 -17.97 17.55 2.03
CA VAL A 281 -16.73 17.52 2.78
C VAL A 281 -15.84 16.46 2.15
N PHE A 282 -14.65 16.85 1.70
CA PHE A 282 -13.67 15.96 1.12
C PHE A 282 -12.51 15.71 2.10
N ILE A 283 -12.25 14.44 2.40
CA ILE A 283 -11.19 13.95 3.26
C ILE A 283 -10.14 13.31 2.37
N ASN A 284 -9.16 14.10 1.96
CA ASN A 284 -8.11 13.70 1.00
C ASN A 284 -7.32 12.44 1.43
N SER A 285 -7.03 12.29 2.72
CA SER A 285 -6.33 11.13 3.28
C SER A 285 -7.05 9.80 3.06
N ARG A 286 -8.36 9.83 2.83
CA ARG A 286 -9.17 8.64 2.51
C ARG A 286 -9.40 8.46 1.00
N CYS A 287 -9.02 9.43 0.18
CA CYS A 287 -9.23 9.34 -1.26
C CYS A 287 -8.24 8.36 -1.88
N SER A 288 -8.76 7.41 -2.66
CA SER A 288 -7.93 6.42 -3.35
C SER A 288 -7.60 6.78 -4.79
N GLY A 289 -8.07 7.94 -5.27
CA GLY A 289 -7.86 8.36 -6.66
C GLY A 289 -8.80 7.72 -7.67
N CYS A 290 -9.82 6.97 -7.25
CA CYS A 290 -10.62 6.12 -8.16
C CYS A 290 -11.48 6.86 -9.21
N GLY A 291 -11.66 8.17 -9.10
CA GLY A 291 -12.40 8.98 -10.08
C GLY A 291 -13.92 8.75 -10.16
N ILE A 292 -14.50 7.80 -9.40
CA ILE A 292 -15.95 7.52 -9.44
C ILE A 292 -16.79 8.76 -9.18
N CYS A 293 -16.40 9.61 -8.23
CA CYS A 293 -17.15 10.83 -7.92
C CYS A 293 -17.30 11.76 -9.13
N VAL A 294 -16.25 11.89 -9.96
CA VAL A 294 -16.24 12.68 -11.19
C VAL A 294 -17.22 12.08 -12.20
N GLY A 295 -17.12 10.77 -12.47
CA GLY A 295 -18.00 10.09 -13.43
C GLY A 295 -19.48 10.07 -13.05
N PHE A 296 -19.81 10.19 -11.76
CA PHE A 296 -21.20 10.28 -11.29
C PHE A 296 -21.75 11.70 -11.27
N CYS A 297 -20.91 12.73 -11.34
CA CYS A 297 -21.36 14.12 -11.23
C CYS A 297 -22.06 14.57 -12.52
N LYS A 298 -23.40 14.55 -12.52
CA LYS A 298 -24.20 15.02 -13.68
C LYS A 298 -24.07 16.51 -13.97
N LYS A 299 -23.53 17.28 -13.02
CA LYS A 299 -23.23 18.70 -13.18
C LYS A 299 -21.80 18.98 -13.66
N ASN A 300 -20.99 17.94 -13.85
CA ASN A 300 -19.56 18.06 -14.18
C ASN A 300 -18.81 19.03 -13.24
N ALA A 301 -19.22 19.08 -11.97
CA ALA A 301 -18.75 20.05 -11.00
C ALA A 301 -17.54 19.58 -10.19
N LEU A 302 -17.02 18.38 -10.45
CA LEU A 302 -15.96 17.74 -9.68
C LEU A 302 -14.76 17.45 -10.58
N THR A 303 -13.58 17.90 -10.16
CA THR A 303 -12.30 17.58 -10.82
C THR A 303 -11.37 16.96 -9.80
N LEU A 304 -10.94 15.72 -10.05
CA LEU A 304 -9.98 15.01 -9.20
C LEU A 304 -8.57 15.23 -9.74
N LEU A 305 -7.67 15.73 -8.88
CA LEU A 305 -6.28 16.01 -9.23
C LEU A 305 -5.36 15.06 -8.46
N PRO A 306 -4.35 14.48 -9.11
CA PRO A 306 -3.31 13.73 -8.41
C PRO A 306 -2.52 14.65 -7.49
N GLY A 307 -1.89 14.09 -6.47
CA GLY A 307 -1.02 14.87 -5.59
C GLY A 307 0.19 15.43 -6.37
N ASN A 308 0.45 16.72 -6.19
CA ASN A 308 1.43 17.47 -6.98
C ASN A 308 2.87 17.14 -6.55
N LYS A 309 3.80 17.08 -7.52
CA LYS A 309 5.23 17.28 -7.22
C LYS A 309 5.38 18.74 -6.73
N ARG A 310 6.21 19.01 -5.72
CA ARG A 310 6.57 20.40 -5.40
C ARG A 310 7.08 21.03 -6.70
N SER A 311 6.48 22.15 -7.10
CA SER A 311 6.88 22.95 -8.27
C SER A 311 8.18 23.68 -8.00
#